data_AF-A0A7S0IHE4-F1
#
_entry.id   AF-A0A7S0IHE4-F1
#
_cell.length_a   1.000
_cell.length_b   1.000
_cell.length_c   1.000
_cell.angle_alpha   90.00
_cell.angle_beta   90.00
_cell.angle_gamma   90.00
#
_symmetry.space_group_name_H-M   'P 1'
#
loop_
_entity.id
_entity.type
_entity.pdbx_description
1 polymer ?
#
loop_
_entity_poly.entity_id
_entity_poly.type
_entity_poly.pdbx_seq_one_letter_code
_entity_poly.pdbx_strand_id
1 'polypeptide(L)'
;PHLRHAAQLATAPLGVSYGALHVRQGDKSTVDPAYAPLFSQMTAEYYVKLMQRERFPPSANIFIATDELNRSFFKPLEQLATIFFVEHLSQPPLLAALSSFPQSLWPDALAVIEQIICIGATAFAGSLPSTLSGHIHNARLAQQHVANGARLRLPVFHKLHETCCDAATTNDLLLLPSMLQRGGTSDDLPCVPHGGNDWC
;
A
#
# COMPACT_ATOMS: atom_id res chain seq x y z
N PRO A 1 5.69 -19.29 8.98
CA PRO A 1 5.89 -19.07 10.43
C PRO A 1 7.06 -18.14 10.76
N HIS A 2 8.22 -18.37 10.14
CA HIS A 2 9.47 -17.65 10.46
C HIS A 2 9.43 -16.14 10.12
N LEU A 3 9.03 -15.77 8.89
CA LEU A 3 8.93 -14.36 8.45
C LEU A 3 7.95 -13.54 9.30
N ARG A 4 6.81 -14.14 9.68
CA ARG A 4 5.79 -13.47 10.51
C ARG A 4 6.31 -13.16 11.90
N HIS A 5 7.00 -14.13 12.52
CA HIS A 5 7.57 -13.95 13.84
C HIS A 5 8.68 -12.88 13.82
N ALA A 6 9.53 -12.93 12.80
CA ALA A 6 10.57 -11.93 12.59
C ALA A 6 10.00 -10.52 12.40
N ALA A 7 8.95 -10.35 11.58
CA ALA A 7 8.26 -9.09 11.42
C ALA A 7 7.76 -8.53 12.77
N GLN A 8 7.10 -9.36 13.59
CA GLN A 8 6.59 -8.95 14.90
C GLN A 8 7.69 -8.48 15.86
N LEU A 9 8.82 -9.21 15.89
CA LEU A 9 9.97 -8.81 16.71
C LEU A 9 10.67 -7.56 16.16
N ALA A 10 10.76 -7.44 14.83
CA ALA A 10 11.39 -6.32 14.14
C ALA A 10 10.67 -5.00 14.44
N THR A 11 9.34 -5.04 14.63
CA THR A 11 8.51 -3.86 14.93
C THR A 11 8.63 -3.33 16.36
N ALA A 12 9.47 -3.90 17.23
CA ALA A 12 9.60 -3.42 18.60
C ALA A 12 9.85 -1.88 18.73
N PRO A 13 10.68 -1.24 17.88
CA PRO A 13 10.86 0.22 17.91
C PRO A 13 9.60 1.04 17.56
N LEU A 14 8.65 0.46 16.83
CA LEU A 14 7.39 1.11 16.47
C LEU A 14 6.41 1.21 17.65
N GLY A 15 6.60 0.39 18.69
CA GLY A 15 5.68 0.28 19.82
C GLY A 15 4.46 -0.59 19.54
N VAL A 16 3.52 -0.60 20.50
CA VAL A 16 2.35 -1.52 20.50
C VAL A 16 1.29 -1.13 19.45
N SER A 17 1.25 0.14 19.06
CA SER A 17 0.32 0.67 18.05
C SER A 17 1.09 1.61 17.13
N TYR A 18 1.00 1.37 15.82
CA TYR A 18 1.66 2.17 14.80
C TYR A 18 0.81 2.19 13.52
N GLY A 19 0.94 3.27 12.75
CA GLY A 19 0.41 3.34 11.39
C GLY A 19 1.39 2.77 10.38
N ALA A 20 0.91 2.33 9.22
CA ALA A 20 1.79 1.91 8.14
C ALA A 20 1.39 2.53 6.79
N LEU A 21 2.38 2.98 6.03
CA LEU A 21 2.22 3.42 4.67
C LEU A 21 2.94 2.47 3.72
N HIS A 22 2.30 2.19 2.59
CA HIS A 22 3.01 1.70 1.41
C HIS A 22 3.08 2.82 0.37
N VAL A 23 4.30 3.23 0.01
CA VAL A 23 4.57 4.31 -0.95
C VAL A 23 5.29 3.73 -2.17
N ARG A 24 4.56 3.62 -3.29
CA ARG A 24 5.07 3.23 -4.60
C ARG A 24 5.32 4.49 -5.43
N GLN A 25 6.59 4.86 -5.59
CA GLN A 25 7.00 6.09 -6.29
C GLN A 25 8.18 5.88 -7.24
N GLY A 26 9.00 4.83 -7.03
CA GLY A 26 10.26 4.64 -7.73
C GLY A 26 10.12 4.43 -9.24
N ASP A 27 9.75 3.23 -9.67
CA ASP A 27 9.79 2.83 -11.08
C ASP A 27 8.40 2.75 -11.74
N LYS A 28 7.29 2.94 -10.99
CA LYS A 28 5.97 2.58 -11.53
C LYS A 28 5.56 3.39 -12.75
N SER A 29 5.96 4.66 -12.81
CA SER A 29 5.72 5.52 -13.97
C SER A 29 6.49 5.08 -15.23
N THR A 30 7.57 4.31 -15.08
CA THR A 30 8.36 3.78 -16.20
C THR A 30 7.96 2.35 -16.56
N VAL A 31 7.64 1.51 -15.57
CA VAL A 31 7.24 0.11 -15.81
C VAL A 31 5.78 -0.04 -16.26
N ASP A 32 4.93 0.94 -15.95
CA ASP A 32 3.51 0.91 -16.31
C ASP A 32 3.02 2.29 -16.78
N PRO A 33 3.24 2.63 -18.07
CA PRO A 33 2.90 3.94 -18.62
C PRO A 33 1.42 4.30 -18.50
N ALA A 34 0.52 3.30 -18.44
CA ALA A 34 -0.91 3.53 -18.29
C ALA A 34 -1.25 4.22 -16.96
N TYR A 35 -0.46 3.96 -15.91
CA TYR A 35 -0.67 4.59 -14.60
C TYR A 35 0.29 5.75 -14.30
N ALA A 36 1.21 6.10 -15.20
CA ALA A 36 2.14 7.21 -15.01
C ALA A 36 1.45 8.54 -14.63
N PRO A 37 0.31 8.93 -15.25
CA PRO A 37 -0.41 10.15 -14.85
C PRO A 37 -0.95 10.10 -13.42
N LEU A 38 -1.29 8.92 -12.89
CA LEU A 38 -1.79 8.77 -11.52
C LEU A 38 -0.66 8.81 -10.50
N PHE A 39 0.42 8.05 -10.72
CA PHE A 39 1.56 8.02 -9.80
C PHE A 39 2.31 9.35 -9.73
N SER A 40 2.35 10.13 -10.82
CA SER A 40 2.94 11.47 -10.80
C SER A 40 2.20 12.45 -9.87
N GLN A 41 0.93 12.19 -9.54
CA GLN A 41 0.14 12.99 -8.61
C GLN A 41 0.27 12.54 -7.15
N MET A 42 0.93 11.40 -6.87
CA MET A 42 1.11 10.87 -5.52
C MET A 42 2.29 11.53 -4.80
N THR A 43 2.19 12.84 -4.61
CA THR A 43 3.21 13.59 -3.86
C THR A 43 3.19 13.25 -2.37
N ALA A 44 4.15 13.75 -1.60
CA ALA A 44 4.14 13.61 -0.14
C ALA A 44 2.83 14.14 0.48
N GLU A 45 2.31 15.26 -0.04
CA GLU A 45 1.05 15.87 0.40
C GLU A 45 -0.16 14.98 0.10
N TYR A 46 -0.13 14.19 -0.97
CA TYR A 46 -1.14 13.17 -1.22
C TYR A 46 -1.18 12.15 -0.07
N TYR A 47 -0.02 11.65 0.37
CA TYR A 47 0.04 10.70 1.48
C TYR A 47 -0.35 11.33 2.82
N VAL A 48 -0.05 12.61 3.04
CA VAL A 48 -0.55 13.36 4.20
C VAL A 48 -2.08 13.33 4.25
N LYS A 49 -2.74 13.67 3.13
CA LYS A 49 -4.21 13.64 3.04
C LYS A 49 -4.76 12.22 3.24
N LEU A 50 -4.06 11.23 2.70
CA LEU A 50 -4.44 9.82 2.83
C LEU A 50 -4.37 9.37 4.29
N MET A 51 -3.30 9.70 5.01
CA MET A 51 -3.18 9.42 6.46
C MET A 51 -4.31 10.04 7.28
N GLN A 52 -4.68 11.29 6.97
CA GLN A 52 -5.80 11.97 7.63
C GLN A 52 -7.12 11.25 7.37
N ARG A 53 -7.37 10.82 6.13
CA ARG A 53 -8.58 10.08 5.73
C ARG A 53 -8.68 8.74 6.45
N GLU A 54 -7.57 8.00 6.52
CA GLU A 54 -7.48 6.71 7.20
C GLU A 54 -7.33 6.84 8.73
N ARG A 55 -7.47 8.08 9.26
CA ARG A 55 -7.50 8.40 10.69
C ARG A 55 -6.27 7.90 11.44
N PHE A 56 -5.09 8.11 10.87
CA PHE A 56 -3.84 7.84 11.56
C PHE A 56 -3.79 8.63 12.88
N PRO A 57 -3.34 8.02 13.99
CA PRO A 57 -3.25 8.73 15.25
C PRO A 57 -2.28 9.92 15.13
N PRO A 58 -2.59 11.08 15.74
CA PRO A 58 -1.63 12.18 15.84
C PRO A 58 -0.33 11.71 16.51
N SER A 59 0.82 12.14 15.99
CA SER A 59 2.14 11.75 16.50
C SER A 59 2.38 10.23 16.56
N ALA A 60 1.70 9.46 15.70
CA ALA A 60 1.95 8.03 15.60
C ALA A 60 3.37 7.76 15.10
N ASN A 61 3.94 6.63 15.55
CA ASN A 61 5.01 6.00 14.81
C ASN A 61 4.41 5.45 13.51
N ILE A 62 5.04 5.75 12.38
CA ILE A 62 4.61 5.30 11.06
C ILE A 62 5.74 4.50 10.42
N PHE A 63 5.44 3.25 10.11
CA PHE A 63 6.30 2.45 9.25
C PHE A 63 6.01 2.73 7.78
N ILE A 64 7.04 2.94 6.96
CA ILE A 64 6.93 3.18 5.52
C ILE A 64 7.63 2.05 4.76
N ALA A 65 6.85 1.25 4.04
CA ALA A 65 7.32 0.35 3.00
C ALA A 65 7.37 1.13 1.68
N THR A 66 8.53 1.21 1.04
CA THR A 66 8.68 2.06 -0.16
C THR A 66 9.83 1.64 -1.06
N ASP A 67 9.67 1.92 -2.36
CA ASP A 67 10.74 1.89 -3.36
C ASP A 67 11.33 3.29 -3.66
N GLU A 68 10.90 4.34 -2.96
CA GLU A 68 11.45 5.69 -3.07
C GLU A 68 12.81 5.79 -2.36
N LEU A 69 13.85 6.04 -3.15
CA LEU A 69 15.22 6.18 -2.66
C LEU A 69 15.49 7.58 -2.07
N ASN A 70 14.80 8.60 -2.56
CA ASN A 70 14.96 9.96 -2.09
C ASN A 70 14.20 10.19 -0.77
N ARG A 71 14.88 10.02 0.36
CA ARG A 71 14.29 10.24 1.70
C ARG A 71 13.73 11.65 1.92
N SER A 72 14.20 12.66 1.17
CA SER A 72 13.64 14.02 1.27
C SER A 72 12.19 14.11 0.82
N PHE A 73 11.70 13.16 0.02
CA PHE A 73 10.29 13.00 -0.33
C PHE A 73 9.41 12.93 0.92
N PHE A 74 9.89 12.30 2.00
CA PHE A 74 9.08 12.04 3.20
C PHE A 74 9.08 13.19 4.21
N LYS A 75 9.86 14.27 3.98
CA LYS A 75 9.94 15.42 4.91
C LYS A 75 8.58 16.02 5.31
N PRO A 76 7.59 16.17 4.40
CA PRO A 76 6.27 16.67 4.81
C PRO A 76 5.54 15.76 5.80
N LEU A 77 5.82 14.45 5.76
CA LEU A 77 5.21 13.47 6.67
C LEU A 77 5.86 13.51 8.06
N GLU A 78 7.16 13.85 8.14
CA GLU A 78 7.90 13.95 9.42
C GLU A 78 7.35 15.05 10.33
N GLN A 79 6.62 16.02 9.77
CA GLN A 79 5.96 17.08 10.54
C GLN A 79 4.75 16.57 11.33
N LEU A 80 4.22 15.38 11.00
CA LEU A 80 2.98 14.83 11.57
C LEU A 80 3.21 13.56 12.39
N ALA A 81 4.34 12.88 12.18
CA ALA A 81 4.60 11.55 12.70
C ALA A 81 6.10 11.26 12.79
N THR A 82 6.46 10.30 13.64
CA THR A 82 7.82 9.73 13.64
C THR A 82 7.89 8.62 12.60
N ILE A 83 8.78 8.78 11.61
CA ILE A 83 8.87 7.87 10.45
C ILE A 83 9.92 6.79 10.67
N PHE A 84 9.55 5.57 10.35
CA PHE A 84 10.40 4.39 10.38
C PHE A 84 10.45 3.75 8.99
N PHE A 85 11.65 3.44 8.54
CA PHE A 85 11.88 2.57 7.39
C PHE A 85 12.42 1.23 7.88
N VAL A 86 12.64 0.30 6.96
CA VAL A 86 13.15 -1.04 7.28
C VAL A 86 14.50 -1.01 8.00
N GLU A 87 15.37 -0.05 7.68
CA GLU A 87 16.65 0.18 8.35
C GLU A 87 16.51 0.68 9.80
N HIS A 88 15.35 1.24 10.17
CA HIS A 88 15.06 1.70 11.53
C HIS A 88 14.48 0.60 12.43
N LEU A 89 14.16 -0.57 11.87
CA LEU A 89 13.62 -1.70 12.63
C LEU A 89 14.71 -2.46 13.38
N SER A 90 14.31 -3.35 14.29
CA SER A 90 15.25 -4.25 14.96
C SER A 90 15.86 -5.21 13.94
N GLN A 91 17.16 -5.04 13.66
CA GLN A 91 17.87 -5.79 12.63
C GLN A 91 18.11 -7.28 12.95
N PRO A 92 18.43 -7.69 14.20
CA PRO A 92 18.68 -9.11 14.51
C PRO A 92 17.56 -10.08 14.07
N PRO A 93 16.26 -9.85 14.35
CA PRO A 93 15.21 -10.75 13.87
C PRO A 93 15.07 -10.75 12.34
N LEU A 94 15.32 -9.62 11.68
CA LEU A 94 15.29 -9.53 10.21
C LEU A 94 16.40 -10.37 9.59
N LEU A 95 17.64 -10.18 10.04
CA LEU A 95 18.80 -10.92 9.54
C LEU A 95 18.67 -12.43 9.78
N ALA A 96 18.16 -12.84 10.95
CA ALA A 96 17.88 -14.24 11.24
C ALA A 96 16.82 -14.84 10.30
N ALA A 97 15.84 -14.05 9.87
CA ALA A 97 14.83 -14.49 8.93
C ALA A 97 15.35 -14.56 7.49
N LEU A 98 16.11 -13.56 7.07
CA LEU A 98 16.69 -13.49 5.73
C LEU A 98 17.74 -14.60 5.50
N SER A 99 18.51 -14.97 6.53
CA SER A 99 19.51 -16.03 6.43
C SER A 99 18.95 -17.43 6.12
N SER A 100 17.63 -17.61 6.23
CA SER A 100 16.94 -18.84 5.79
C SER A 100 16.78 -18.93 4.27
N PHE A 101 17.12 -17.87 3.54
CA PHE A 101 16.99 -17.78 2.08
C PHE A 101 18.35 -17.51 1.43
N PRO A 102 18.57 -18.00 0.19
CA PRO A 102 19.67 -17.53 -0.65
C PRO A 102 19.68 -16.00 -0.73
N GLN A 103 20.87 -15.40 -0.73
CA GLN A 103 21.01 -13.93 -0.72
C GLN A 103 20.32 -13.24 -1.90
N SER A 104 20.22 -13.93 -3.06
CA SER A 104 19.49 -13.44 -4.24
C SER A 104 17.99 -13.25 -4.01
N LEU A 105 17.40 -13.90 -3.00
CA LEU A 105 15.98 -13.80 -2.64
C LEU A 105 15.73 -12.87 -1.44
N TRP A 106 16.77 -12.22 -0.89
CA TRP A 106 16.61 -11.32 0.25
C TRP A 106 15.68 -10.14 -0.04
N PRO A 107 15.74 -9.47 -1.23
CA PRO A 107 14.80 -8.39 -1.54
C PRO A 107 13.34 -8.85 -1.51
N ASP A 108 13.04 -10.01 -2.08
CA ASP A 108 11.69 -10.58 -2.09
C ASP A 108 11.22 -10.95 -0.68
N ALA A 109 12.08 -11.60 0.10
CA ALA A 109 11.79 -11.95 1.47
C ALA A 109 11.57 -10.70 2.34
N LEU A 110 12.35 -9.63 2.11
CA LEU A 110 12.17 -8.34 2.78
C LEU A 110 10.85 -7.69 2.41
N ALA A 111 10.49 -7.65 1.12
CA ALA A 111 9.21 -7.12 0.67
C ALA A 111 8.02 -7.88 1.28
N VAL A 112 8.14 -9.20 1.50
CA VAL A 112 7.14 -9.99 2.23
C VAL A 112 7.09 -9.60 3.71
N ILE A 113 8.24 -9.38 4.35
CA ILE A 113 8.28 -8.90 5.74
C ILE A 113 7.60 -7.53 5.87
N GLU A 114 7.91 -6.58 4.99
CA GLU A 114 7.29 -5.25 4.97
C GLU A 114 5.76 -5.34 4.81
N GLN A 115 5.28 -6.21 3.93
CA GLN A 115 3.84 -6.48 3.80
C GLN A 115 3.24 -7.00 5.11
N ILE A 116 3.89 -7.94 5.79
CA ILE A 116 3.43 -8.47 7.08
C ILE A 116 3.35 -7.36 8.14
N ILE A 117 4.34 -6.46 8.18
CA ILE A 117 4.36 -5.31 9.07
C ILE A 117 3.16 -4.38 8.75
N CYS A 118 2.97 -4.02 7.48
CA CYS A 118 1.85 -3.17 7.08
C CYS A 118 0.48 -3.80 7.38
N ILE A 119 0.35 -5.13 7.25
CA ILE A 119 -0.86 -5.87 7.61
C ILE A 119 -1.13 -5.78 9.12
N GLY A 120 -0.09 -5.82 9.96
CA GLY A 120 -0.20 -5.77 11.42
C GLY A 120 -0.44 -4.38 12.03
N ALA A 121 -0.34 -3.31 11.25
CA ALA A 121 -0.50 -1.94 11.72
C ALA A 121 -1.93 -1.61 12.19
N THR A 122 -2.12 -0.61 13.05
CA THR A 122 -3.45 -0.19 13.50
C THR A 122 -4.20 0.59 12.42
N ALA A 123 -3.50 1.42 11.67
CA ALA A 123 -3.99 2.09 10.46
C ALA A 123 -3.07 1.77 9.27
N PHE A 124 -3.64 1.73 8.06
CA PHE A 124 -2.88 1.48 6.84
C PHE A 124 -3.38 2.35 5.69
N ALA A 125 -2.43 2.88 4.92
CA ALA A 125 -2.69 3.59 3.67
C ALA A 125 -1.67 3.16 2.61
N GLY A 126 -2.09 3.07 1.34
CA GLY A 126 -1.24 2.55 0.27
C GLY A 126 -1.46 3.26 -1.07
N SER A 127 -0.45 3.18 -1.94
CA SER A 127 -0.50 3.72 -3.31
C SER A 127 -1.34 2.85 -4.24
N LEU A 128 -2.56 3.26 -4.59
CA LEU A 128 -3.36 2.57 -5.61
C LEU A 128 -3.05 3.11 -7.01
N PRO A 129 -2.87 2.26 -8.05
CA PRO A 129 -3.15 0.82 -8.12
C PRO A 129 -1.91 -0.07 -7.95
N SER A 130 -1.16 0.05 -6.84
CA SER A 130 -0.12 -0.95 -6.53
C SER A 130 -0.77 -2.27 -6.12
N THR A 131 -0.36 -3.36 -6.79
CA THR A 131 -0.74 -4.73 -6.42
C THR A 131 -0.32 -5.08 -5.00
N LEU A 132 0.84 -4.55 -4.55
CA LEU A 132 1.31 -4.72 -3.16
C LEU A 132 0.36 -4.03 -2.16
N SER A 133 -0.07 -2.80 -2.44
CA SER A 133 -1.06 -2.09 -1.62
C SER A 133 -2.39 -2.85 -1.58
N GLY A 134 -2.86 -3.32 -2.74
CA GLY A 134 -4.08 -4.12 -2.83
C GLY A 134 -3.99 -5.42 -2.01
N HIS A 135 -2.86 -6.12 -2.07
CA HIS A 135 -2.62 -7.31 -1.27
C HIS A 135 -2.71 -7.02 0.24
N ILE A 136 -2.00 -5.99 0.71
CA ILE A 136 -2.01 -5.60 2.13
C ILE A 136 -3.44 -5.25 2.57
N HIS A 137 -4.17 -4.48 1.78
CA HIS A 137 -5.55 -4.09 2.09
C HIS A 137 -6.47 -5.32 2.23
N ASN A 138 -6.47 -6.21 1.24
CA ASN A 138 -7.28 -7.43 1.25
C ASN A 138 -6.92 -8.34 2.44
N ALA A 139 -5.63 -8.50 2.76
CA ALA A 139 -5.18 -9.30 3.88
C ALA A 139 -5.64 -8.72 5.25
N ARG A 140 -5.62 -7.38 5.40
CA ARG A 140 -6.14 -6.69 6.59
C ARG A 140 -7.64 -6.90 6.77
N LEU A 141 -8.42 -6.74 5.70
CA LEU A 141 -9.86 -6.97 5.75
C LEU A 141 -10.17 -8.42 6.14
N ALA A 142 -9.47 -9.40 5.54
CA ALA A 142 -9.62 -10.81 5.90
C ALA A 142 -9.36 -11.07 7.39
N GLN A 143 -8.32 -10.46 7.98
CA GLN A 143 -8.04 -10.59 9.42
C GLN A 143 -9.15 -10.00 10.29
N GLN A 144 -9.70 -8.85 9.91
CA GLN A 144 -10.82 -8.23 10.64
C GLN A 144 -12.10 -9.09 10.56
N HIS A 145 -12.38 -9.71 9.41
CA HIS A 145 -13.52 -10.63 9.28
C HIS A 145 -13.41 -11.84 10.19
N VAL A 146 -12.22 -12.45 10.27
CA VAL A 146 -11.95 -13.57 11.18
C VAL A 146 -12.14 -13.14 12.64
N ALA A 147 -11.61 -11.98 13.02
CA ALA A 147 -11.74 -11.45 14.39
C ALA A 147 -13.19 -11.16 14.79
N ASN A 148 -14.03 -10.74 13.84
CA ASN A 148 -15.43 -10.38 14.08
C ASN A 148 -16.40 -11.58 14.00
N GLY A 149 -15.90 -12.81 13.79
CA GLY A 149 -16.73 -14.03 13.74
C GLY A 149 -17.75 -14.08 12.60
N ALA A 150 -17.63 -13.19 11.61
CA ALA A 150 -18.56 -13.10 10.50
C ALA A 150 -18.31 -14.24 9.50
N ARG A 151 -19.34 -15.07 9.24
CA ARG A 151 -19.32 -15.98 8.08
C ARG A 151 -19.17 -15.12 6.81
N LEU A 152 -18.13 -15.37 6.02
CA LEU A 152 -17.85 -14.74 4.73
C LEU A 152 -19.13 -14.65 3.88
N ARG A 153 -19.80 -13.49 3.87
CA ARG A 153 -20.99 -13.25 3.04
C ARG A 153 -20.68 -12.50 1.75
N LEU A 154 -19.49 -11.93 1.60
CA LEU A 154 -19.06 -11.26 0.38
C LEU A 154 -17.56 -11.53 0.13
N PRO A 155 -17.13 -11.75 -1.13
CA PRO A 155 -15.71 -11.89 -1.45
C PRO A 155 -15.01 -10.55 -1.18
N VAL A 156 -14.05 -10.59 -0.26
CA VAL A 156 -13.28 -9.43 0.25
C VAL A 156 -12.02 -9.19 -0.59
N PHE A 157 -12.01 -9.66 -1.83
CA PHE A 157 -10.88 -9.48 -2.72
C PHE A 157 -11.23 -8.37 -3.69
N HIS A 158 -10.74 -7.16 -3.40
CA HIS A 158 -10.71 -6.10 -4.40
C HIS A 158 -9.57 -6.45 -5.35
N LYS A 159 -9.92 -6.95 -6.52
CA LYS A 159 -9.00 -7.07 -7.65
C LYS A 159 -8.94 -5.69 -8.27
N LEU A 160 -7.88 -4.95 -7.95
CA LEU A 160 -7.53 -3.73 -8.70
C LEU A 160 -7.10 -4.20 -10.09
N HIS A 161 -8.03 -4.24 -11.04
CA HIS A 161 -7.79 -4.91 -12.32
C HIS A 161 -7.24 -3.99 -13.41
N GLU A 162 -6.36 -4.58 -14.22
CA GLU A 162 -5.73 -4.09 -15.44
C GLU A 162 -6.65 -4.09 -16.69
N THR A 163 -7.98 -4.31 -16.56
CA THR A 163 -8.89 -4.37 -17.72
C THR A 163 -10.27 -3.77 -17.47
N CYS A 164 -10.82 -3.13 -18.52
CA CYS A 164 -12.07 -2.35 -18.50
C CYS A 164 -13.34 -3.13 -18.12
N CYS A 165 -13.38 -4.46 -18.31
CA CYS A 165 -14.59 -5.24 -18.03
C CYS A 165 -14.89 -5.37 -16.52
N ASP A 166 -13.90 -5.16 -15.64
CA ASP A 166 -14.06 -5.26 -14.18
C ASP A 166 -14.27 -3.89 -13.48
N ALA A 167 -14.29 -2.78 -14.24
CA ALA A 167 -14.59 -1.44 -13.73
C ALA A 167 -16.04 -1.31 -13.18
N ALA A 168 -16.87 -2.33 -13.40
CA ALA A 168 -18.23 -2.41 -12.87
C ALA A 168 -18.31 -2.67 -11.35
N THR A 169 -17.19 -2.94 -10.65
CA THR A 169 -17.19 -2.84 -9.18
C THR A 169 -16.99 -1.37 -8.77
N THR A 170 -18.11 -0.67 -8.76
CA THR A 170 -18.38 0.77 -8.51
C THR A 170 -17.70 1.47 -7.33
N ASN A 171 -16.80 0.84 -6.57
CA ASN A 171 -16.27 1.41 -5.32
C ASN A 171 -14.83 1.94 -5.39
N ASP A 172 -13.99 1.54 -6.35
CA ASP A 172 -12.58 1.95 -6.38
C ASP A 172 -12.33 3.25 -7.20
N LEU A 173 -13.25 3.64 -8.08
CA LEU A 173 -13.11 4.87 -8.89
C LEU A 173 -13.69 6.13 -8.23
N LEU A 174 -14.43 6.00 -7.13
CA LEU A 174 -15.19 7.10 -6.53
C LEU A 174 -14.42 8.00 -5.54
N LEU A 175 -13.11 7.81 -5.34
CA LEU A 175 -12.36 8.50 -4.27
C LEU A 175 -11.21 9.40 -4.73
N LEU A 176 -11.23 9.89 -5.97
CA LEU A 176 -10.38 11.00 -6.44
C LEU A 176 -11.21 12.29 -6.59
N PRO A 177 -11.34 13.13 -5.54
CA PRO A 177 -12.26 14.28 -5.57
C PRO A 177 -11.82 15.42 -6.50
N SER A 178 -10.60 15.38 -7.03
CA SER A 178 -10.00 16.53 -7.73
C SER A 178 -9.83 16.37 -9.24
N MET A 179 -10.24 15.25 -9.84
CA MET A 179 -10.22 15.10 -11.32
C MET A 179 -11.59 15.31 -11.98
N LEU A 180 -12.67 15.45 -11.20
CA LEU A 180 -14.04 15.61 -11.70
C LEU A 180 -14.53 17.06 -11.82
N GLN A 181 -13.70 18.07 -11.55
CA GLN A 181 -14.09 19.47 -11.79
C GLN A 181 -13.76 19.91 -13.22
N ARG A 182 -14.54 19.40 -14.18
CA ARG A 182 -14.95 20.08 -15.43
C ARG A 182 -16.04 19.27 -16.12
N GLY A 183 -17.28 19.39 -15.64
CA GLY A 183 -18.50 19.33 -16.44
C GLY A 183 -18.74 18.16 -17.41
N GLY A 184 -18.13 16.99 -17.21
CA GLY A 184 -18.41 15.78 -17.99
C GLY A 184 -19.37 14.86 -17.25
N THR A 185 -20.37 14.33 -17.94
CA THR A 185 -21.15 13.16 -17.51
C THR A 185 -20.20 11.99 -17.22
N SER A 186 -20.64 11.01 -16.42
CA SER A 186 -19.83 9.93 -15.83
C SER A 186 -19.12 8.96 -16.78
N ASP A 187 -18.88 9.34 -18.04
CA ASP A 187 -18.30 8.52 -19.10
C ASP A 187 -16.88 8.93 -19.51
N ASP A 188 -16.31 10.01 -18.95
CA ASP A 188 -15.07 10.58 -19.47
C ASP A 188 -13.84 10.38 -18.57
N LEU A 189 -13.42 9.13 -18.39
CA LEU A 189 -12.00 8.82 -18.30
C LEU A 189 -11.65 7.87 -19.45
N PRO A 190 -10.71 8.24 -20.36
CA PRO A 190 -10.36 7.37 -21.47
C PRO A 190 -9.68 6.11 -20.91
N CYS A 191 -10.42 5.01 -20.91
CA CYS A 191 -9.83 3.67 -20.86
C CYS A 191 -8.81 3.58 -21.99
N VAL A 192 -7.55 3.27 -21.67
CA VAL A 192 -6.54 2.99 -22.70
C VAL A 192 -6.90 1.62 -23.28
N PRO A 193 -7.37 1.51 -24.53
CA PRO A 193 -7.66 0.20 -25.10
C PRO A 193 -6.33 -0.50 -25.34
N HIS A 194 -6.09 -1.61 -24.64
CA HIS A 194 -5.09 -2.56 -25.12
C HIS A 194 -5.63 -3.16 -26.42
N GLY A 195 -4.99 -2.78 -27.53
CA GLY A 195 -5.38 -3.23 -28.86
C GLY A 195 -5.43 -4.76 -28.91
N GLY A 196 -6.63 -5.30 -29.14
CA GLY A 196 -6.82 -6.72 -29.42
C GLY A 196 -8.00 -7.32 -28.67
N ASN A 197 -9.14 -7.36 -29.39
CA ASN A 197 -10.34 -8.17 -29.17
C ASN A 197 -11.35 -7.67 -28.12
N ASP A 198 -12.41 -7.09 -28.67
CA ASP A 198 -13.73 -6.90 -28.08
C ASP A 198 -14.28 -8.21 -27.51
N TRP A 199 -14.15 -8.38 -26.19
CA TRP A 199 -15.05 -9.23 -25.38
C TRP A 199 -15.23 -8.59 -24.00
N CYS A 200 -15.94 -7.47 -23.98
CA CYS A 200 -17.14 -7.31 -23.15
C CYS A 200 -18.26 -6.77 -24.09
#